data_AF-A0AAD6U5P7-F1
#
_entry.id   AF-A0AAD6U5P7-F1
#
_cell.length_a   1.000
_cell.length_b   1.000
_cell.length_c   1.000
_cell.angle_alpha   90.00
_cell.angle_beta   90.00
_cell.angle_gamma   90.00
#
_symmetry.space_group_name_H-M   'P 1'
#
loop_
_entity.id
_entity.type
_entity.pdbx_description
1 polymer ?
#
loop_
_entity_poly.entity_id
_entity_poly.type
_entity_poly.pdbx_seq_one_letter_code
_entity_poly.pdbx_strand_id
1 'polypeptide(L)'
;MFPPPPQSQDADSPVRLTDTDAALARLSAVQKRYLEDLYIKHLVPRAHLQSPRPPLINIGTYVRATAIDELVFQWLQTSADRGMRCQIVSLGAGSDTRFWRIATGAQKHALAAYIELDFPEITSKKAMAIRKSKDLSAVLGNPADVMVVHGGTGLKSLTYHLIPADLRLPPADTLSKLLASEGGAILSPTLPTLLLFECVLVYMAPSASSAVLKWFMDYFSSSGILGSIVYEMFRLQDSFGRVMVENLKARHISLPGAVPYPDVASLPGRFLNIGFTAARALTLKEIKKSCISHAELERISQLELVDEVEELDLVLEHYAITWGLFAPQSSAGAAWGKWGLSVKDTAQVDEDED
;
A
#
# COMPACT_ATOMS: atom_id res chain seq x y z
N MET A 1 -17.83 37.64 28.71
CA MET A 1 -17.67 36.84 27.49
C MET A 1 -16.66 35.75 27.83
N PHE A 2 -17.08 34.50 28.00
CA PHE A 2 -16.12 33.41 28.17
C PHE A 2 -15.36 33.23 26.85
N PRO A 3 -14.04 32.98 26.88
CA PRO A 3 -13.33 32.58 25.67
C PRO A 3 -14.01 31.33 25.10
N PRO A 4 -14.12 31.21 23.77
CA PRO A 4 -14.63 29.99 23.17
C PRO A 4 -13.79 28.81 23.70
N PRO A 5 -14.42 27.66 23.99
CA PRO A 5 -13.66 26.48 24.37
C PRO A 5 -12.62 26.20 23.27
N PRO A 6 -11.39 25.81 23.63
CA PRO A 6 -10.39 25.44 22.63
C PRO A 6 -11.02 24.41 21.70
N GLN A 7 -11.06 24.72 20.40
CA GLN A 7 -11.45 23.74 19.39
C GLN A 7 -10.58 22.51 19.64
N SER A 8 -11.20 21.37 19.95
CA SER A 8 -10.48 20.10 20.03
C SER A 8 -9.80 19.93 18.67
N GLN A 9 -8.48 20.09 18.63
CA GLN A 9 -7.72 19.75 17.44
C GLN A 9 -8.05 18.30 17.11
N ASP A 10 -8.51 18.08 15.89
CA ASP A 10 -8.76 16.75 15.35
C ASP A 10 -7.45 15.97 15.38
N ALA A 11 -7.30 15.10 16.37
CA ALA A 11 -6.06 14.39 16.69
C ALA A 11 -5.57 13.48 15.55
N ASP A 12 -6.48 13.10 14.65
CA ASP A 12 -6.20 12.24 13.50
C ASP A 12 -5.88 13.04 12.23
N SER A 13 -6.08 14.36 12.24
CA SER A 13 -5.77 15.23 11.10
C SER A 13 -4.31 15.10 10.63
N PRO A 14 -3.29 15.09 11.52
CA PRO A 14 -1.90 14.86 11.12
C PRO A 14 -1.67 13.55 10.37
N VAL A 15 -2.30 12.46 10.83
CA VAL A 15 -2.20 11.14 10.19
C VAL A 15 -2.90 11.17 8.84
N ARG A 16 -4.12 11.73 8.75
CA ARG A 16 -4.84 11.85 7.47
C ARG A 16 -4.11 12.73 6.44
N LEU A 17 -3.30 13.70 6.88
CA LEU A 17 -2.51 14.55 5.98
C LEU A 17 -1.33 13.81 5.33
N THR A 18 -0.88 12.67 5.86
CA THR A 18 0.22 11.90 5.25
C THR A 18 -0.17 11.31 3.88
N ASP A 19 -1.47 11.05 3.66
CA ASP A 19 -2.00 10.70 2.34
C ASP A 19 -1.70 11.79 1.31
N THR A 20 -1.86 13.06 1.69
CA THR A 20 -1.58 14.18 0.78
C THR A 20 -0.09 14.24 0.41
N ASP A 21 0.81 13.98 1.37
CA ASP A 21 2.25 13.87 1.07
C ASP A 21 2.55 12.72 0.10
N ALA A 22 1.95 11.55 0.34
CA ALA A 22 2.11 10.37 -0.51
C ALA A 22 1.57 10.59 -1.94
N ALA A 23 0.38 11.18 -2.06
CA ALA A 23 -0.25 11.49 -3.34
C ALA A 23 0.59 12.51 -4.15
N LEU A 24 1.14 13.53 -3.48
CA LEU A 24 2.02 14.51 -4.11
C LEU A 24 3.36 13.90 -4.52
N ALA A 25 3.93 13.00 -3.73
CA ALA A 25 5.16 12.28 -4.10
C ALA A 25 4.94 11.40 -5.34
N ARG A 26 3.82 10.67 -5.39
CA ARG A 26 3.43 9.88 -6.57
C ARG A 26 3.20 10.76 -7.80
N LEU A 27 2.46 11.86 -7.66
CA LEU A 27 2.25 12.81 -8.76
C LEU A 27 3.57 13.37 -9.29
N SER A 28 4.50 13.74 -8.41
CA SER A 28 5.83 14.22 -8.79
C SER A 28 6.61 13.16 -9.57
N ALA A 29 6.65 11.92 -9.07
CA ALA A 29 7.31 10.81 -9.76
C ALA A 29 6.71 10.56 -11.16
N VAL A 30 5.40 10.75 -11.35
CA VAL A 30 4.75 10.66 -12.66
C VAL A 30 5.14 11.84 -13.57
N GLN A 31 5.09 13.07 -13.07
CA GLN A 31 5.48 14.26 -13.83
C GLN A 31 6.95 14.22 -14.28
N LYS A 32 7.80 13.63 -13.44
CA LYS A 32 9.23 13.40 -13.70
C LYS A 32 9.50 12.09 -14.45
N ARG A 33 8.46 11.36 -14.88
CA ARG A 33 8.54 10.15 -15.71
C ARG A 33 9.24 8.96 -15.05
N TYR A 34 9.33 8.93 -13.72
CA TYR A 34 9.72 7.73 -12.98
C TYR A 34 8.63 6.66 -13.09
N LEU A 35 7.37 7.07 -12.94
CA LEU A 35 6.20 6.18 -12.92
C LEU A 35 5.21 6.51 -14.04
N GLU A 36 4.53 5.47 -14.52
CA GLU A 36 3.38 5.60 -15.40
C GLU A 36 2.08 5.44 -14.61
N ASP A 37 1.34 6.53 -14.48
CA ASP A 37 0.03 6.54 -13.82
C ASP A 37 -0.84 7.67 -14.38
N LEU A 38 -1.88 7.28 -15.12
CA LEU A 38 -2.81 8.22 -15.73
C LEU A 38 -3.84 8.78 -14.74
N TYR A 39 -3.94 8.21 -13.54
CA TYR A 39 -5.07 8.39 -12.63
C TYR A 39 -4.77 9.32 -11.46
N ILE A 40 -3.52 9.37 -10.97
CA ILE A 40 -3.17 10.12 -9.74
C ILE A 40 -3.51 11.62 -9.83
N LYS A 41 -3.41 12.20 -11.03
CA LYS A 41 -3.77 13.60 -11.30
C LYS A 41 -5.23 13.94 -10.97
N HIS A 42 -6.12 12.95 -10.93
CA HIS A 42 -7.54 13.15 -10.60
C HIS A 42 -7.80 13.12 -9.09
N LEU A 43 -6.89 12.56 -8.30
CA LEU A 43 -7.00 12.47 -6.84
C LEU A 43 -6.24 13.61 -6.13
N VAL A 44 -5.33 14.29 -6.82
CA VAL A 44 -4.60 15.45 -6.30
C VAL A 44 -5.26 16.78 -6.73
N PRO A 45 -5.69 17.64 -5.78
CA PRO A 45 -6.21 18.96 -6.11
C PRO A 45 -5.21 19.82 -6.89
N ARG A 46 -5.66 20.42 -8.00
CA ARG A 46 -4.83 21.29 -8.85
C ARG A 46 -3.51 20.62 -9.24
N ALA A 47 -3.53 19.33 -9.61
CA ALA A 47 -2.35 18.53 -9.90
C ALA A 47 -1.34 19.21 -10.85
N HIS A 48 -1.80 19.95 -11.86
CA HIS A 48 -0.95 20.67 -12.81
C HIS A 48 -0.18 21.88 -12.22
N LEU A 49 -0.54 22.33 -11.02
CA LEU A 49 0.13 23.43 -10.31
C LEU A 49 1.02 22.96 -9.15
N GLN A 50 1.08 21.65 -8.91
CA GLN A 50 1.89 21.11 -7.82
C GLN A 50 3.38 21.16 -8.19
N SER A 51 4.20 21.60 -7.25
CA SER A 51 5.65 21.62 -7.43
C SER A 51 6.22 20.19 -7.40
N PRO A 52 7.24 19.89 -8.22
CA PRO A 52 7.98 18.64 -8.11
C PRO A 52 8.61 18.46 -6.73
N ARG A 53 8.75 17.20 -6.31
CA ARG A 53 9.50 16.80 -5.12
C ARG A 53 10.99 16.60 -5.48
N PRO A 54 11.90 16.67 -4.49
CA PRO A 54 13.32 16.40 -4.71
C PRO A 54 13.59 15.02 -5.33
N PRO A 55 14.70 14.83 -6.07
CA PRO A 55 15.04 13.56 -6.73
C PRO A 55 15.00 12.35 -5.79
N LEU A 56 15.51 12.49 -4.56
CA LEU A 56 15.50 11.41 -3.57
C LEU A 56 14.08 10.91 -3.25
N ILE A 57 13.09 11.81 -3.23
CA ILE A 57 11.69 11.47 -2.98
C ILE A 57 11.11 10.76 -4.21
N ASN A 58 11.43 11.21 -5.42
CA ASN A 58 10.97 10.58 -6.65
C ASN A 58 11.55 9.16 -6.80
N ILE A 59 12.84 8.97 -6.50
CA ILE A 59 13.50 7.66 -6.52
C ILE A 59 12.91 6.74 -5.44
N GLY A 60 12.78 7.21 -4.20
CA GLY A 60 12.14 6.42 -3.14
C GLY A 60 10.70 6.02 -3.49
N THR A 61 9.93 6.94 -4.07
CA THR A 61 8.57 6.69 -4.54
C THR A 61 8.54 5.67 -5.69
N TYR A 62 9.49 5.74 -6.62
CA TYR A 62 9.65 4.77 -7.69
C TYR A 62 9.91 3.37 -7.13
N VAL A 63 10.94 3.21 -6.30
CA VAL A 63 11.33 1.91 -5.71
C VAL A 63 10.18 1.31 -4.89
N ARG A 64 9.53 2.14 -4.06
CA ARG A 64 8.32 1.76 -3.30
C ARG A 64 7.21 1.25 -4.23
N ALA A 65 6.85 2.04 -5.24
CA ALA A 65 5.71 1.75 -6.09
C ALA A 65 5.96 0.50 -6.95
N THR A 66 7.12 0.40 -7.60
CA THR A 66 7.44 -0.72 -8.50
C THR A 66 7.55 -2.05 -7.76
N ALA A 67 8.13 -2.07 -6.56
CA ALA A 67 8.24 -3.29 -5.78
C ALA A 67 6.89 -3.78 -5.24
N ILE A 68 6.03 -2.88 -4.76
CA ILE A 68 4.66 -3.24 -4.36
C ILE A 68 3.86 -3.72 -5.58
N ASP A 69 3.96 -2.99 -6.70
CA ASP A 69 3.29 -3.36 -7.93
C ASP A 69 3.73 -4.74 -8.42
N GLU A 70 5.03 -5.06 -8.37
CA GLU A 70 5.54 -6.37 -8.73
C GLU A 70 4.90 -7.50 -7.91
N LEU A 71 4.84 -7.34 -6.58
CA LEU A 71 4.16 -8.30 -5.71
C LEU A 71 2.66 -8.43 -6.03
N VAL A 72 1.98 -7.31 -6.29
CA VAL A 72 0.55 -7.28 -6.65
C VAL A 72 0.30 -7.97 -8.00
N PHE A 73 1.10 -7.66 -9.02
CA PHE A 73 0.95 -8.25 -10.35
C PHE A 73 1.36 -9.72 -10.39
N GLN A 74 2.39 -10.13 -9.64
CA GLN A 74 2.69 -11.55 -9.45
C GLN A 74 1.51 -12.30 -8.79
N TRP A 75 0.83 -11.69 -7.82
CA TRP A 75 -0.35 -12.29 -7.19
C TRP A 75 -1.51 -12.48 -8.17
N LEU A 76 -1.81 -11.45 -8.96
CA LEU A 76 -2.82 -11.49 -10.02
C LEU A 76 -2.49 -12.55 -11.07
N GLN A 77 -1.24 -12.58 -11.55
CA GLN A 77 -0.76 -13.56 -12.54
C GLN A 77 -0.84 -14.98 -12.00
N THR A 78 -0.35 -15.22 -10.77
CA THR A 78 -0.40 -16.54 -10.12
C THR A 78 -1.84 -17.04 -10.00
N SER A 79 -2.77 -16.14 -9.68
CA SER A 79 -4.20 -16.47 -9.63
C SER A 79 -4.75 -16.83 -11.01
N ALA A 80 -4.42 -16.03 -12.04
CA ALA A 80 -4.83 -16.25 -13.42
C ALA A 80 -4.32 -17.59 -13.98
N ASP A 81 -3.04 -17.91 -13.75
CA ASP A 81 -2.40 -19.16 -14.19
C ASP A 81 -3.06 -20.41 -13.59
N ARG A 82 -3.79 -20.24 -12.47
CA ARG A 82 -4.55 -21.30 -11.81
C ARG A 82 -6.03 -21.29 -12.17
N GLY A 83 -6.46 -20.43 -13.09
CA GLY A 83 -7.87 -20.24 -13.43
C GLY A 83 -8.69 -19.66 -12.29
N MET A 84 -8.06 -18.99 -11.33
CA MET A 84 -8.69 -18.38 -10.16
C MET A 84 -8.80 -16.87 -10.35
N ARG A 85 -9.84 -16.28 -9.76
CA ARG A 85 -9.89 -14.84 -9.49
C ARG A 85 -9.44 -14.58 -8.05
N CYS A 86 -8.86 -13.42 -7.80
CA CYS A 86 -8.36 -13.03 -6.48
C CYS A 86 -8.97 -11.71 -5.98
N GLN A 87 -8.87 -11.48 -4.68
CA GLN A 87 -9.33 -10.26 -4.04
C GLN A 87 -8.13 -9.44 -3.56
N ILE A 88 -8.26 -8.12 -3.61
CA ILE A 88 -7.27 -7.21 -3.02
C ILE A 88 -7.98 -6.34 -2.00
N VAL A 89 -7.43 -6.28 -0.79
CA VAL A 89 -7.90 -5.41 0.29
C VAL A 89 -6.80 -4.41 0.61
N SER A 90 -7.00 -3.15 0.22
CA SER A 90 -6.09 -2.05 0.54
C SER A 90 -6.58 -1.31 1.78
N LEU A 91 -5.86 -1.47 2.88
CA LEU A 91 -6.19 -0.90 4.18
C LEU A 91 -5.38 0.36 4.39
N GLY A 92 -6.03 1.50 4.65
CA GLY A 92 -5.42 2.83 4.59
C GLY A 92 -5.04 3.19 3.16
N ALA A 93 -5.98 3.00 2.22
CA ALA A 93 -5.70 3.11 0.78
C ALA A 93 -5.36 4.53 0.32
N GLY A 94 -5.75 5.57 1.07
CA GLY A 94 -5.51 6.95 0.70
C GLY A 94 -5.93 7.25 -0.74
N SER A 95 -5.06 7.97 -1.44
CA SER A 95 -5.18 8.33 -2.85
C SER A 95 -4.54 7.31 -3.80
N ASP A 96 -4.44 6.03 -3.41
CA ASP A 96 -3.94 4.96 -4.29
C ASP A 96 -4.81 4.83 -5.56
N THR A 97 -4.15 4.56 -6.67
CA THR A 97 -4.70 4.43 -8.02
C THR A 97 -4.54 3.04 -8.62
N ARG A 98 -3.94 2.09 -7.89
CA ARG A 98 -3.67 0.73 -8.39
C ARG A 98 -4.90 0.03 -8.94
N PHE A 99 -6.07 0.22 -8.33
CA PHE A 99 -7.33 -0.33 -8.86
C PHE A 99 -7.50 -0.01 -10.36
N TRP A 100 -7.39 1.27 -10.74
CA TRP A 100 -7.58 1.69 -12.13
C TRP A 100 -6.53 1.09 -13.05
N ARG A 101 -5.27 1.02 -12.61
CA ARG A 101 -4.17 0.40 -13.39
C ARG A 101 -4.38 -1.10 -13.59
N ILE A 102 -4.93 -1.81 -12.61
CA ILE A 102 -5.27 -3.23 -12.73
C ILE A 102 -6.49 -3.42 -13.64
N ALA A 103 -7.55 -2.64 -13.41
CA ALA A 103 -8.82 -2.77 -14.11
C ALA A 103 -8.75 -2.42 -15.61
N THR A 104 -7.80 -1.58 -16.02
CA THR A 104 -7.53 -1.27 -17.43
C THR A 104 -6.34 -2.04 -18.01
N GLY A 105 -5.61 -2.79 -17.18
CA GLY A 105 -4.45 -3.58 -17.57
C GLY A 105 -4.78 -5.02 -18.03
N ALA A 106 -3.73 -5.77 -18.39
CA ALA A 106 -3.83 -7.13 -18.91
C ALA A 106 -4.46 -8.12 -17.91
N GLN A 107 -4.28 -7.88 -16.60
CA GLN A 107 -4.71 -8.79 -15.54
C GLN A 107 -6.09 -8.48 -14.96
N LYS A 108 -6.88 -7.60 -15.59
CA LYS A 108 -8.21 -7.20 -15.09
C LYS A 108 -9.15 -8.37 -14.82
N HIS A 109 -9.05 -9.45 -15.60
CA HIS A 109 -9.90 -10.64 -15.49
C HIS A 109 -9.61 -11.47 -14.24
N ALA A 110 -8.38 -11.38 -13.71
CA ALA A 110 -7.99 -12.07 -12.48
C ALA A 110 -8.59 -11.39 -11.23
N LEU A 111 -8.97 -10.12 -11.30
CA LEU A 111 -9.50 -9.39 -10.15
C LEU A 111 -10.97 -9.72 -9.90
N ALA A 112 -11.28 -10.33 -8.76
CA ALA A 112 -12.63 -10.58 -8.26
C ALA A 112 -13.24 -9.33 -7.61
N ALA A 113 -12.50 -8.75 -6.66
CA ALA A 113 -12.89 -7.56 -5.91
C ALA A 113 -11.65 -6.78 -5.47
N TYR A 114 -11.75 -5.46 -5.49
CA TYR A 114 -10.80 -4.51 -4.94
C TYR A 114 -11.49 -3.68 -3.87
N ILE A 115 -11.04 -3.81 -2.63
CA ILE A 115 -11.68 -3.25 -1.46
C ILE A 115 -10.71 -2.27 -0.83
N GLU A 116 -11.09 -1.00 -0.77
CA GLU A 116 -10.33 0.05 -0.10
C GLU A 116 -11.02 0.44 1.21
N LEU A 117 -10.24 0.48 2.28
CA LEU A 117 -10.68 0.97 3.59
C LEU A 117 -9.83 2.18 3.97
N ASP A 118 -10.46 3.25 4.44
CA ASP A 118 -9.77 4.41 5.00
C ASP A 118 -10.73 5.22 5.88
N PHE A 119 -10.22 6.24 6.57
CA PHE A 119 -11.04 7.16 7.35
C PHE A 119 -12.18 7.77 6.50
N PRO A 120 -13.35 8.07 7.11
CA PRO A 120 -14.48 8.70 6.42
C PRO A 120 -14.09 9.99 5.68
N GLU A 121 -13.17 10.79 6.22
CA GLU A 121 -12.72 12.04 5.60
C GLU A 121 -11.89 11.80 4.33
N ILE A 122 -11.12 10.71 4.28
CA ILE A 122 -10.30 10.33 3.13
C ILE A 122 -11.18 9.69 2.05
N THR A 123 -11.98 8.70 2.44
CA THR A 123 -12.92 8.02 1.53
C THR A 123 -13.95 8.97 0.94
N SER A 124 -14.45 9.95 1.70
CA SER A 124 -15.34 11.01 1.17
C SER A 124 -14.68 11.85 0.08
N LYS A 125 -13.44 12.31 0.31
CA LYS A 125 -12.67 13.07 -0.70
C LYS A 125 -12.42 12.23 -1.95
N LYS A 126 -12.03 10.97 -1.78
CA LYS A 126 -11.77 10.04 -2.89
C LYS A 126 -13.05 9.72 -3.66
N ALA A 127 -14.15 9.41 -2.99
CA ALA A 127 -15.45 9.18 -3.61
C ALA A 127 -15.91 10.39 -4.43
N MET A 128 -15.73 11.61 -3.91
CA MET A 128 -16.02 12.84 -4.64
C MET A 128 -15.14 12.98 -5.90
N ALA A 129 -13.83 12.73 -5.79
CA ALA A 129 -12.91 12.81 -6.90
C ALA A 129 -13.24 11.80 -8.01
N ILE A 130 -13.53 10.55 -7.64
CA ILE A 130 -13.95 9.49 -8.56
C ILE A 130 -15.21 9.88 -9.32
N ARG A 131 -16.23 10.39 -8.61
CA ARG A 131 -17.51 10.79 -9.22
C ARG A 131 -17.38 11.99 -10.15
N LYS A 132 -16.48 12.93 -9.85
CA LYS A 132 -16.25 14.12 -10.69
C LYS A 132 -15.41 13.80 -11.93
N SER A 133 -14.56 12.78 -11.88
CA SER A 133 -13.68 12.41 -12.98
C SER A 133 -14.35 11.38 -13.89
N LYS A 134 -14.53 11.72 -15.17
CA LYS A 134 -14.98 10.75 -16.18
C LYS A 134 -13.98 9.60 -16.35
N ASP A 135 -12.68 9.91 -16.28
CA ASP A 135 -11.61 8.92 -16.44
C ASP A 135 -11.60 7.90 -15.31
N LEU A 136 -11.91 8.32 -14.07
CA LEU A 136 -12.02 7.40 -12.95
C LEU A 136 -13.34 6.63 -12.96
N SER A 137 -14.47 7.33 -13.12
CA SER A 137 -15.80 6.73 -13.06
C SER A 137 -16.06 5.72 -14.18
N ALA A 138 -15.51 5.92 -15.38
CA ALA A 138 -15.66 5.00 -16.51
C ALA A 138 -15.08 3.60 -16.24
N VAL A 139 -14.13 3.47 -15.32
CA VAL A 139 -13.48 2.19 -14.99
C VAL A 139 -14.28 1.37 -13.97
N LEU A 140 -15.25 1.98 -13.27
CA LEU A 140 -16.08 1.29 -12.27
C LEU A 140 -17.16 0.38 -12.90
N GLY A 141 -17.25 0.34 -14.23
CA GLY A 141 -18.25 -0.45 -14.96
C GLY A 141 -19.48 0.37 -15.37
N ASN A 142 -20.63 -0.28 -15.48
CA ASN A 142 -21.86 0.39 -15.86
C ASN A 142 -22.29 1.39 -14.76
N PRO A 143 -22.50 2.69 -15.08
CA PRO A 143 -22.91 3.68 -14.10
C PRO A 143 -24.17 3.34 -13.30
N ALA A 144 -25.09 2.54 -13.88
CA ALA A 144 -26.30 2.08 -13.19
C ALA A 144 -26.01 1.14 -12.01
N ASP A 145 -24.86 0.46 -12.02
CA ASP A 145 -24.43 -0.49 -10.99
C ASP A 145 -23.53 0.17 -9.93
N VAL A 146 -23.20 1.46 -10.08
CA VAL A 146 -22.35 2.21 -9.14
C VAL A 146 -23.21 2.92 -8.11
N MET A 147 -23.09 2.49 -6.85
CA MET A 147 -23.83 3.03 -5.73
C MET A 147 -22.96 3.91 -4.85
N VAL A 148 -23.49 5.07 -4.47
CA VAL A 148 -22.96 5.89 -3.39
C VAL A 148 -23.52 5.36 -2.07
N VAL A 149 -22.65 5.01 -1.14
CA VAL A 149 -23.03 4.41 0.14
C VAL A 149 -22.53 5.25 1.31
N HIS A 150 -22.98 4.92 2.53
CA HIS A 150 -22.55 5.56 3.78
C HIS A 150 -22.66 7.10 3.76
N GLY A 151 -23.79 7.63 3.26
CA GLY A 151 -24.03 9.07 3.25
C GLY A 151 -23.06 9.86 2.35
N GLY A 152 -22.49 9.23 1.32
CA GLY A 152 -21.56 9.90 0.40
C GLY A 152 -20.08 9.64 0.68
N THR A 153 -19.76 8.87 1.73
CA THR A 153 -18.39 8.58 2.15
C THR A 153 -17.85 7.27 1.58
N GLY A 154 -18.67 6.48 0.86
CA GLY A 154 -18.21 5.26 0.21
C GLY A 154 -18.79 5.07 -1.20
N LEU A 155 -18.21 4.12 -1.93
CA LEU A 155 -18.65 3.69 -3.25
C LEU A 155 -18.74 2.17 -3.31
N LYS A 156 -19.73 1.65 -4.01
CA LYS A 156 -19.87 0.22 -4.32
C LYS A 156 -20.11 0.07 -5.82
N SER A 157 -19.37 -0.82 -6.45
CA SER A 157 -19.56 -1.28 -7.84
C SER A 157 -19.41 -2.80 -7.88
N LEU A 158 -19.37 -3.40 -9.08
CA LEU A 158 -19.20 -4.84 -9.23
C LEU A 158 -17.84 -5.35 -8.71
N THR A 159 -16.76 -4.60 -8.95
CA THR A 159 -15.39 -5.03 -8.63
C THR A 159 -14.64 -4.07 -7.72
N TYR A 160 -15.16 -2.87 -7.46
CA TYR A 160 -14.51 -1.85 -6.62
C TYR A 160 -15.42 -1.41 -5.47
N HIS A 161 -14.88 -1.41 -4.26
CA HIS A 161 -15.56 -1.05 -3.03
C HIS A 161 -14.69 -0.08 -2.23
N LEU A 162 -15.20 1.11 -1.97
CA LEU A 162 -14.56 2.13 -1.13
C LEU A 162 -15.38 2.28 0.15
N ILE A 163 -14.79 1.90 1.29
CA ILE A 163 -15.50 1.71 2.55
C ILE A 163 -14.89 2.61 3.63
N PRO A 164 -15.67 3.51 4.25
CA PRO A 164 -15.20 4.31 5.38
C PRO A 164 -15.04 3.41 6.62
N ALA A 165 -13.84 3.37 7.20
CA ALA A 165 -13.53 2.59 8.39
C ALA A 165 -12.35 3.20 9.16
N ASP A 166 -12.44 3.18 10.49
CA ASP A 166 -11.29 3.39 11.37
C ASP A 166 -10.71 2.03 11.77
N LEU A 167 -9.54 1.70 11.21
CA LEU A 167 -8.88 0.41 11.40
C LEU A 167 -8.44 0.14 12.85
N ARG A 168 -8.48 1.15 13.73
CA ARG A 168 -8.11 1.02 15.15
C ARG A 168 -9.25 0.46 15.99
N LEU A 169 -10.49 0.55 15.50
CA LEU A 169 -11.64 -0.03 16.16
C LEU A 169 -11.61 -1.57 16.05
N PRO A 170 -12.30 -2.29 16.94
CA PRO A 170 -12.35 -3.75 16.88
C PRO A 170 -12.74 -4.25 15.48
N PRO A 171 -11.99 -5.21 14.90
CA PRO A 171 -12.29 -5.75 13.57
C PRO A 171 -13.72 -6.29 13.40
N ALA A 172 -14.34 -6.77 14.49
CA ALA A 172 -15.73 -7.21 14.50
C ALA A 172 -16.73 -6.06 14.22
N ASP A 173 -16.37 -4.81 14.49
CA ASP A 173 -17.22 -3.63 14.27
C ASP A 173 -16.97 -3.00 12.88
N THR A 174 -15.76 -3.19 12.34
CA THR A 174 -15.30 -2.55 11.11
C THR A 174 -15.27 -3.49 9.92
N LEU A 175 -14.56 -4.62 10.04
CA LEU A 175 -14.32 -5.56 8.95
C LEU A 175 -15.47 -6.56 8.75
N SER A 176 -16.30 -6.81 9.77
CA SER A 176 -17.51 -7.65 9.63
C SER A 176 -18.48 -7.11 8.56
N LYS A 177 -18.46 -5.80 8.30
CA LYS A 177 -19.22 -5.15 7.23
C LYS A 177 -18.86 -5.69 5.83
N LEU A 178 -17.64 -6.21 5.66
CA LEU A 178 -17.21 -6.88 4.43
C LEU A 178 -18.00 -8.18 4.18
N LEU A 179 -18.54 -8.78 5.25
CA LEU A 179 -19.28 -10.04 5.22
C LEU A 179 -20.80 -9.82 5.15
N ALA A 180 -21.29 -8.71 5.70
CA ALA A 180 -22.72 -8.44 5.90
C ALA A 180 -23.37 -7.51 4.86
N SER A 181 -22.76 -7.31 3.69
CA SER A 181 -23.26 -6.32 2.74
C SER A 181 -24.60 -6.74 2.10
N GLU A 182 -25.52 -5.78 1.91
CA GLU A 182 -26.73 -6.00 1.11
C GLU A 182 -26.32 -6.42 -0.31
N GLY A 183 -26.65 -7.66 -0.70
CA GLY A 183 -26.20 -8.29 -1.95
C GLY A 183 -25.13 -9.37 -1.80
N GLY A 184 -24.75 -9.74 -0.57
CA GLY A 184 -23.81 -10.83 -0.27
C GLY A 184 -22.46 -10.34 0.27
N ALA A 185 -21.63 -11.28 0.70
CA ALA A 185 -20.29 -10.98 1.21
C ALA A 185 -19.40 -10.43 0.08
N ILE A 186 -18.75 -9.30 0.33
CA ILE A 186 -17.78 -8.68 -0.59
C ILE A 186 -16.47 -9.46 -0.55
N LEU A 187 -16.07 -9.91 0.64
CA LEU A 187 -14.89 -10.72 0.88
C LEU A 187 -15.28 -12.21 0.92
N SER A 188 -14.52 -13.06 0.25
CA SER A 188 -14.75 -14.52 0.22
C SER A 188 -13.54 -15.25 0.80
N PRO A 189 -13.71 -16.17 1.76
CA PRO A 189 -12.57 -16.86 2.36
C PRO A 189 -11.97 -17.92 1.41
N THR A 190 -12.67 -18.23 0.31
CA THR A 190 -12.28 -19.25 -0.67
C THR A 190 -11.46 -18.68 -1.83
N LEU A 191 -11.42 -17.36 -1.99
CA LEU A 191 -10.61 -16.70 -3.02
C LEU A 191 -9.25 -16.29 -2.46
N PRO A 192 -8.16 -16.41 -3.25
CA PRO A 192 -6.87 -15.86 -2.89
C PRO A 192 -7.02 -14.37 -2.61
N THR A 193 -6.62 -13.93 -1.43
CA THR A 193 -6.75 -12.53 -1.00
C THR A 193 -5.39 -11.93 -0.69
N LEU A 194 -5.12 -10.74 -1.23
CA LEU A 194 -3.94 -9.95 -0.94
C LEU A 194 -4.31 -8.72 -0.09
N LEU A 195 -3.70 -8.58 1.08
CA LEU A 195 -3.82 -7.41 1.94
C LEU A 195 -2.68 -6.42 1.65
N LEU A 196 -3.00 -5.14 1.56
CA LEU A 196 -2.03 -4.05 1.38
C LEU A 196 -2.11 -3.09 2.56
N PHE A 197 -0.96 -2.83 3.17
CA PHE A 197 -0.77 -1.81 4.21
C PHE A 197 0.42 -0.93 3.82
N GLU A 198 0.16 0.16 3.11
CA GLU A 198 1.22 1.00 2.54
C GLU A 198 1.36 2.30 3.34
N CYS A 199 2.29 2.30 4.31
CA CYS A 199 2.46 3.31 5.36
C CYS A 199 1.20 3.45 6.23
N VAL A 200 0.79 2.36 6.90
CA VAL A 200 -0.47 2.34 7.66
C VAL A 200 -0.29 1.82 9.07
N LEU A 201 0.21 0.59 9.22
CA LEU A 201 0.32 -0.07 10.53
C LEU A 201 1.23 0.70 11.49
N VAL A 202 2.25 1.37 10.97
CA VAL A 202 3.15 2.25 11.72
C VAL A 202 2.43 3.34 12.54
N TYR A 203 1.29 3.85 12.07
CA TYR A 203 0.52 4.90 12.76
C TYR A 203 -0.39 4.35 13.88
N MET A 204 -0.54 3.03 13.97
CA MET A 204 -1.47 2.37 14.89
C MET A 204 -0.74 1.78 16.09
N ALA A 205 -1.43 1.68 17.23
CA ALA A 205 -0.92 0.90 18.34
C ALA A 205 -0.64 -0.55 17.89
N PRO A 206 0.44 -1.20 18.37
CA PRO A 206 0.77 -2.58 18.03
C PRO A 206 -0.38 -3.57 18.25
N SER A 207 -1.18 -3.37 19.30
CA SER A 207 -2.36 -4.20 19.59
C SER A 207 -3.44 -4.08 18.51
N ALA A 208 -3.72 -2.86 18.05
CA ALA A 208 -4.74 -2.60 17.03
C ALA A 208 -4.32 -3.16 15.65
N SER A 209 -3.08 -2.91 15.22
CA SER A 209 -2.55 -3.49 13.98
C SER A 209 -2.50 -5.02 14.01
N SER A 210 -2.13 -5.61 15.15
CA SER A 210 -2.15 -7.06 15.33
C SER A 210 -3.58 -7.63 15.29
N ALA A 211 -4.56 -6.94 15.86
CA ALA A 211 -5.96 -7.37 15.83
C ALA A 211 -6.51 -7.44 14.39
N VAL A 212 -6.19 -6.44 13.55
CA VAL A 212 -6.59 -6.43 12.13
C VAL A 212 -5.97 -7.62 11.38
N LEU A 213 -4.66 -7.82 11.49
CA LEU A 213 -3.98 -8.94 10.83
C LEU A 213 -4.50 -10.30 11.32
N LYS A 214 -4.75 -10.43 12.63
CA LYS A 214 -5.31 -11.65 13.24
C LYS A 214 -6.71 -11.96 12.73
N TRP A 215 -7.56 -10.94 12.56
CA TRP A 215 -8.90 -11.12 12.03
C TRP A 215 -8.90 -11.72 10.62
N PHE A 216 -8.06 -11.18 9.72
CA PHE A 216 -7.93 -11.74 8.37
C PHE A 216 -7.37 -13.16 8.43
N MET A 217 -6.33 -13.39 9.23
CA MET A 217 -5.76 -14.73 9.40
C MET A 217 -6.85 -15.71 9.85
N ASP A 218 -7.59 -15.41 10.92
CA ASP A 218 -8.67 -16.28 11.40
C ASP A 218 -9.74 -16.54 10.33
N TYR A 219 -10.12 -15.51 9.57
CA TYR A 219 -11.09 -15.63 8.50
C TYR A 219 -10.63 -16.54 7.35
N PHE A 220 -9.35 -16.53 7.00
CA PHE A 220 -8.78 -17.34 5.91
C PHE A 220 -8.18 -18.68 6.38
N SER A 221 -8.08 -18.92 7.69
CA SER A 221 -7.35 -20.05 8.28
C SER A 221 -7.83 -21.45 7.88
N SER A 222 -9.11 -21.59 7.52
CA SER A 222 -9.72 -22.89 7.24
C SER A 222 -9.34 -23.47 5.88
N SER A 223 -9.21 -22.63 4.85
CA SER A 223 -8.93 -23.08 3.48
C SER A 223 -8.45 -22.00 2.51
N GLY A 224 -8.26 -20.77 2.99
CA GLY A 224 -7.93 -19.61 2.16
C GLY A 224 -6.45 -19.47 1.86
N ILE A 225 -6.13 -18.70 0.82
CA ILE A 225 -4.76 -18.27 0.50
C ILE A 225 -4.71 -16.78 0.81
N LEU A 226 -3.83 -16.38 1.72
CA LEU A 226 -3.72 -15.00 2.20
C LEU A 226 -2.30 -14.49 1.99
N GLY A 227 -2.15 -13.50 1.13
CA GLY A 227 -0.96 -12.69 1.00
C GLY A 227 -1.13 -11.40 1.78
N SER A 228 -0.05 -10.85 2.34
CA SER A 228 -0.06 -9.52 2.94
C SER A 228 1.23 -8.79 2.60
N ILE A 229 1.14 -7.49 2.31
CA ILE A 229 2.26 -6.60 2.04
C ILE A 229 2.18 -5.42 3.00
N VAL A 230 3.28 -5.13 3.68
CA VAL A 230 3.46 -3.97 4.55
C VAL A 230 4.66 -3.18 4.05
N TYR A 231 4.44 -1.91 3.71
CA TYR A 231 5.51 -0.95 3.43
C TYR A 231 5.50 0.13 4.51
N GLU A 232 6.60 0.34 5.23
CA GLU A 232 6.65 1.37 6.28
C GLU A 232 8.07 1.68 6.73
N MET A 233 8.18 2.68 7.61
CA MET A 233 9.42 3.07 8.26
C MET A 233 9.77 2.12 9.40
N PHE A 234 11.06 1.83 9.55
CA PHE A 234 11.63 1.08 10.67
C PHE A 234 12.99 1.68 11.05
N ARG A 235 13.73 1.05 11.97
CA ARG A 235 15.06 1.53 12.43
C ARG A 235 15.04 2.96 12.95
N LEU A 236 14.03 3.30 13.74
CA LEU A 236 13.82 4.67 14.22
C LEU A 236 14.70 5.08 15.42
N GLN A 237 15.71 4.28 15.75
CA GLN A 237 16.53 4.45 16.95
C GLN A 237 17.95 4.96 16.66
N ASP A 238 18.42 4.93 15.41
CA ASP A 238 19.73 5.50 15.06
C ASP A 238 19.66 7.04 14.87
N SER A 239 20.75 7.68 14.46
CA SER A 239 20.79 9.14 14.30
C SER A 239 19.77 9.65 13.28
N PHE A 240 19.65 8.98 12.13
CA PHE A 240 18.72 9.35 11.08
C PHE A 240 17.28 9.10 11.51
N GLY A 241 16.99 7.92 12.05
CA GLY A 241 15.68 7.54 12.58
C GLY A 241 15.18 8.48 13.67
N ARG A 242 16.06 8.92 14.58
CA ARG A 242 15.68 9.90 15.63
C ARG A 242 15.29 11.25 15.03
N VAL A 243 16.05 11.77 14.06
CA VAL A 243 15.71 13.01 13.35
C VAL A 243 14.37 12.86 12.61
N MET A 244 14.14 11.73 11.94
CA MET A 244 12.85 11.44 11.29
C MET A 244 11.69 11.48 12.31
N VAL A 245 11.84 10.82 13.46
CA VAL A 245 10.84 10.82 14.52
C VAL A 245 10.61 12.22 15.08
N GLU A 246 11.64 13.02 15.28
CA GLU A 246 11.54 14.41 15.75
C GLU A 246 10.78 15.29 14.74
N ASN A 247 11.11 15.18 13.44
CA ASN A 247 10.41 15.90 12.37
C ASN A 247 8.93 15.53 12.28
N LEU A 248 8.59 14.25 12.46
CA LEU A 248 7.20 13.78 12.47
C LEU A 248 6.46 14.23 13.73
N LYS A 249 7.11 14.19 14.90
CA LYS A 249 6.56 14.69 16.16
C LYS A 249 6.25 16.19 16.08
N ALA A 250 7.11 16.98 15.43
CA ALA A 250 6.85 18.40 15.17
C ALA A 250 5.61 18.65 14.31
N ARG A 251 5.19 17.64 13.53
CA ARG A 251 3.93 17.63 12.76
C ARG A 251 2.78 16.92 13.47
N HIS A 252 2.92 16.60 14.76
CA HIS A 252 1.96 15.83 15.57
C HIS A 252 1.69 14.40 15.07
N ILE A 253 2.69 13.77 14.42
CA ILE A 253 2.63 12.38 13.97
C ILE A 253 3.46 11.51 14.92
N SER A 254 2.89 10.38 15.34
CA SER A 254 3.56 9.35 16.14
C SER A 254 3.60 8.02 15.39
N LEU A 255 4.61 7.20 15.68
CA LEU A 255 4.87 5.94 14.98
C LEU A 255 4.91 4.73 15.95
N PRO A 256 3.87 4.50 16.77
CA PRO A 256 3.88 3.42 17.77
C PRO A 256 3.99 2.02 17.14
N GLY A 257 3.53 1.85 15.90
CA GLY A 257 3.54 0.57 15.20
C GLY A 257 4.93 0.12 14.72
N ALA A 258 5.93 1.01 14.69
CA ALA A 258 7.32 0.67 14.37
C ALA A 258 8.11 0.15 15.59
N VAL A 259 7.66 0.45 16.82
CA VAL A 259 8.40 0.11 18.05
C VAL A 259 8.75 -1.38 18.17
N PRO A 260 7.84 -2.33 17.87
CA PRO A 260 8.16 -3.76 17.98
C PRO A 260 9.12 -4.27 16.90
N TYR A 261 9.42 -3.46 15.88
CA TYR A 261 10.16 -3.88 14.68
C TYR A 261 11.38 -2.98 14.43
N PRO A 262 12.39 -3.00 15.32
CA PRO A 262 13.51 -2.06 15.26
C PRO A 262 14.48 -2.33 14.11
N ASP A 263 14.51 -3.54 13.55
CA ASP A 263 15.49 -3.98 12.55
C ASP A 263 14.87 -4.89 11.48
N VAL A 264 15.63 -5.17 10.41
CA VAL A 264 15.13 -5.98 9.27
C VAL A 264 14.73 -7.39 9.70
N ALA A 265 15.46 -8.00 10.63
CA ALA A 265 15.21 -9.36 11.09
C ALA A 265 13.89 -9.46 11.89
N SER A 266 13.49 -8.38 12.57
CA SER A 266 12.24 -8.32 13.31
C SER A 266 10.99 -8.19 12.43
N LEU A 267 11.09 -7.58 11.24
CA LEU A 267 9.94 -7.24 10.38
C LEU A 267 9.07 -8.46 9.98
N PRO A 268 9.63 -9.61 9.54
CA PRO A 268 8.83 -10.80 9.23
C PRO A 268 8.01 -11.32 10.42
N GLY A 269 8.48 -11.06 11.65
CA GLY A 269 7.78 -11.43 12.89
C GLY A 269 6.35 -10.89 12.97
N ARG A 270 6.07 -9.76 12.31
CA ARG A 270 4.71 -9.18 12.22
C ARG A 270 3.68 -10.18 11.69
N PHE A 271 4.09 -11.01 10.72
CA PHE A 271 3.22 -12.00 10.09
C PHE A 271 3.35 -13.38 10.75
N LEU A 272 4.58 -13.82 11.01
CA LEU A 272 4.85 -15.15 11.57
C LEU A 272 4.19 -15.33 12.94
N ASN A 273 4.19 -14.29 13.78
CA ASN A 273 3.57 -14.33 15.11
C ASN A 273 2.03 -14.44 15.08
N ILE A 274 1.40 -14.16 13.93
CA ILE A 274 -0.06 -14.14 13.78
C ILE A 274 -0.58 -15.42 13.09
N GLY A 275 0.32 -16.22 12.48
CA GLY A 275 -0.01 -17.51 11.87
C GLY A 275 0.32 -17.63 10.39
N PHE A 276 0.95 -16.62 9.78
CA PHE A 276 1.44 -16.75 8.41
C PHE A 276 2.52 -17.83 8.34
N THR A 277 2.49 -18.64 7.28
CA THR A 277 3.42 -19.77 7.08
C THR A 277 4.79 -19.35 6.59
N ALA A 278 4.90 -18.19 5.95
CA ALA A 278 6.15 -17.61 5.47
C ALA A 278 6.07 -16.09 5.50
N ALA A 279 7.21 -15.43 5.74
CA ALA A 279 7.34 -13.99 5.61
C ALA A 279 8.78 -13.60 5.30
N ARG A 280 8.96 -12.51 4.55
CA ARG A 280 10.25 -11.95 4.17
C ARG A 280 10.17 -10.43 4.23
N ALA A 281 11.31 -9.79 4.41
CA ALA A 281 11.44 -8.34 4.37
C ALA A 281 12.70 -7.94 3.61
N LEU A 282 12.61 -6.85 2.85
CA LEU A 282 13.75 -6.18 2.24
C LEU A 282 13.61 -4.67 2.45
N THR A 283 14.72 -4.01 2.72
CA THR A 283 14.81 -2.54 2.68
C THR A 283 14.62 -2.03 1.26
N LEU A 284 14.18 -0.77 1.09
CA LEU A 284 14.14 -0.18 -0.24
C LEU A 284 15.54 -0.10 -0.87
N LYS A 285 16.60 0.01 -0.07
CA LYS A 285 17.99 -0.02 -0.55
C LYS A 285 18.34 -1.36 -1.20
N GLU A 286 18.01 -2.47 -0.53
CA GLU A 286 18.20 -3.82 -1.09
C GLU A 286 17.34 -4.05 -2.33
N ILE A 287 16.09 -3.57 -2.33
CA ILE A 287 15.19 -3.67 -3.48
C ILE A 287 15.73 -2.89 -4.68
N LYS A 288 16.16 -1.64 -4.48
CA LYS A 288 16.78 -0.82 -5.53
C LYS A 288 18.02 -1.51 -6.10
N LYS A 289 18.85 -2.11 -5.23
CA LYS A 289 20.10 -2.77 -5.64
C LYS A 289 19.86 -4.06 -6.41
N SER A 290 18.89 -4.88 -5.99
CA SER A 290 18.81 -6.28 -6.42
C SER A 290 17.51 -6.66 -7.13
N CYS A 291 16.43 -5.91 -6.95
CA CYS A 291 15.10 -6.26 -7.48
C CYS A 291 14.64 -5.33 -8.62
N ILE A 292 15.46 -4.36 -9.00
CA ILE A 292 15.22 -3.47 -10.15
C ILE A 292 16.30 -3.77 -11.19
N SER A 293 15.90 -3.98 -12.43
CA SER A 293 16.84 -4.31 -13.51
C SER A 293 17.79 -3.15 -13.77
N HIS A 294 19.02 -3.46 -14.20
CA HIS A 294 20.01 -2.44 -14.55
C HIS A 294 19.49 -1.42 -15.56
N ALA A 295 18.80 -1.87 -16.61
CA ALA A 295 18.19 -0.99 -17.61
C ALA A 295 17.17 0.01 -17.01
N GLU A 296 16.43 -0.38 -15.97
CA GLU A 296 15.51 0.54 -15.29
C GLU A 296 16.25 1.50 -14.37
N LEU A 297 17.30 1.04 -13.69
CA LEU A 297 18.16 1.91 -12.88
C LEU A 297 18.87 2.96 -13.75
N GLU A 298 19.35 2.56 -14.92
CA GLU A 298 19.92 3.47 -15.93
C GLU A 298 18.85 4.44 -16.45
N ARG A 299 17.65 3.96 -16.79
CA ARG A 299 16.57 4.84 -17.24
C ARG A 299 16.24 5.91 -16.20
N ILE A 300 16.12 5.57 -14.92
CA ILE A 300 15.77 6.54 -13.88
C ILE A 300 16.92 7.48 -13.52
N SER A 301 18.19 7.05 -13.65
CA SER A 301 19.35 7.91 -13.38
C SER A 301 19.50 9.05 -14.39
N GLN A 302 18.93 8.89 -15.60
CA GLN A 302 18.89 9.93 -16.63
C GLN A 302 17.76 10.94 -16.45
N LEU A 303 16.84 10.75 -15.49
CA LEU A 303 15.68 11.64 -15.31
C LEU A 303 16.06 12.90 -14.53
N GLU A 304 16.84 12.76 -13.47
CA GLU A 304 17.26 13.85 -12.58
C GLU A 304 18.64 13.54 -11.99
N LEU A 305 19.46 14.58 -11.79
CA LEU A 305 20.73 14.46 -11.09
C LEU A 305 20.50 14.27 -9.59
N VAL A 306 21.28 13.37 -8.98
CA VAL A 306 21.27 13.12 -7.54
C VAL A 306 22.62 13.57 -6.98
N ASP A 307 22.63 14.70 -6.27
CA ASP A 307 23.87 15.27 -5.75
C ASP A 307 24.36 14.56 -4.48
N GLU A 308 23.43 13.98 -3.68
CA GLU A 308 23.72 13.32 -2.40
C GLU A 308 23.21 11.86 -2.41
N VAL A 309 24.02 10.95 -2.97
CA VAL A 309 23.66 9.52 -3.07
C VAL A 309 23.62 8.86 -1.68
N GLU A 310 24.45 9.32 -0.75
CA GLU A 310 24.51 8.84 0.62
C GLU A 310 23.21 9.18 1.38
N GLU A 311 22.64 10.36 1.17
CA GLU A 311 21.35 10.75 1.77
C GLU A 311 20.23 9.87 1.24
N LEU A 312 20.20 9.63 -0.09
CA LEU A 312 19.24 8.70 -0.69
C LEU A 312 19.37 7.31 -0.07
N ASP A 313 20.58 6.76 0.02
CA ASP A 313 20.81 5.43 0.59
C ASP A 313 20.37 5.36 2.05
N LEU A 314 20.64 6.40 2.85
CA LEU A 314 20.15 6.51 4.23
C LEU A 314 18.62 6.46 4.27
N VAL A 315 17.93 7.24 3.43
CA VAL A 315 16.47 7.24 3.36
C VAL A 315 15.95 5.84 3.00
N LEU A 316 16.49 5.21 1.95
CA LEU A 316 16.03 3.91 1.47
C LEU A 316 16.31 2.76 2.46
N GLU A 317 17.30 2.90 3.34
CA GLU A 317 17.62 1.91 4.37
C GLU A 317 16.67 1.95 5.58
N HIS A 318 15.88 3.02 5.72
CA HIS A 318 14.92 3.21 6.81
C HIS A 318 13.47 2.87 6.44
N TYR A 319 13.25 2.41 5.21
CA TYR A 319 11.96 1.91 4.76
C TYR A 319 12.13 0.48 4.27
N ALA A 320 11.14 -0.36 4.56
CA ALA A 320 11.15 -1.75 4.12
C ALA A 320 9.79 -2.17 3.56
N ILE A 321 9.84 -3.14 2.66
CA ILE A 321 8.67 -3.91 2.22
C ILE A 321 8.78 -5.29 2.86
N THR A 322 7.80 -5.61 3.69
CA THR A 322 7.61 -6.93 4.29
C THR A 322 6.43 -7.59 3.61
N TRP A 323 6.56 -8.84 3.18
CA TRP A 323 5.45 -9.61 2.65
C TRP A 323 5.35 -10.97 3.33
N GLY A 324 4.12 -11.42 3.56
CA GLY A 324 3.80 -12.66 4.24
C GLY A 324 2.81 -13.48 3.43
N LEU A 325 2.99 -14.81 3.44
CA LEU A 325 2.09 -15.77 2.84
C LEU A 325 1.56 -16.75 3.90
N PHE A 326 0.24 -16.87 3.97
CA PHE A 326 -0.44 -18.03 4.52
C PHE A 326 -1.03 -18.84 3.36
N ALA A 327 -0.58 -20.09 3.24
CA ALA A 327 -1.13 -21.04 2.30
C ALA A 327 -1.24 -22.41 2.98
N PRO A 328 -2.38 -23.11 2.89
CA PRO A 328 -2.51 -24.48 3.40
C PRO A 328 -1.48 -25.40 2.73
N GLN A 329 -1.03 -26.44 3.43
CA GLN A 329 -0.19 -27.51 2.85
C GLN A 329 -1.01 -28.37 1.87
N SER A 330 -1.36 -27.79 0.72
CA SER A 330 -2.07 -28.41 -0.38
C SER A 330 -1.37 -28.09 -1.70
N SER A 331 -1.70 -28.81 -2.77
CA SER A 331 -1.20 -28.53 -4.11
C SER A 331 -1.53 -27.10 -4.59
N ALA A 332 -2.64 -26.53 -4.09
CA ALA A 332 -3.03 -25.14 -4.34
C ALA A 332 -2.05 -24.15 -3.69
N GLY A 333 -1.57 -24.41 -2.46
CA GLY A 333 -0.65 -23.52 -1.74
C GLY A 333 0.77 -23.50 -2.33
N ALA A 334 1.23 -24.60 -2.94
CA ALA A 334 2.57 -24.70 -3.53
C ALA A 334 2.82 -23.67 -4.64
N ALA A 335 1.78 -23.23 -5.35
CA ALA A 335 1.88 -22.24 -6.42
C ALA A 335 2.34 -20.87 -5.92
N TRP A 336 1.94 -20.48 -4.70
CA TRP A 336 2.32 -19.23 -4.06
C TRP A 336 3.68 -19.30 -3.36
N GLY A 337 4.30 -20.48 -3.26
CA GLY A 337 5.61 -20.64 -2.60
C GLY A 337 6.75 -19.84 -3.26
N LYS A 338 6.57 -19.42 -4.52
CA LYS A 338 7.50 -18.53 -5.25
C LYS A 338 7.09 -17.05 -5.25
N TRP A 339 5.94 -16.71 -4.66
CA TRP A 339 5.47 -15.33 -4.62
C TRP A 339 6.38 -14.47 -3.74
N GLY A 340 6.94 -13.42 -4.33
CA GLY A 340 7.89 -12.56 -3.64
C GLY A 340 8.79 -11.81 -4.61
N LEU A 341 9.50 -10.82 -4.08
CA LEU A 341 10.54 -10.14 -4.84
C LEU A 341 11.69 -11.11 -5.10
N SER A 342 12.14 -11.14 -6.35
CA SER A 342 13.31 -11.91 -6.80
C SER A 342 14.45 -10.97 -7.16
N VAL A 343 15.67 -11.50 -7.10
CA VAL A 343 16.83 -10.80 -7.65
C VAL A 343 16.67 -10.77 -9.18
N LYS A 344 16.81 -9.60 -9.79
CA LYS A 344 16.88 -9.44 -11.24
C LYS A 344 18.36 -9.44 -11.62
N ASP A 345 18.71 -10.07 -12.73
CA ASP A 345 20.11 -10.19 -13.17
C ASP A 345 20.80 -8.83 -13.08
N THR A 346 21.68 -8.72 -12.09
CA THR A 346 22.72 -7.72 -12.06
C THR A 346 23.62 -8.11 -13.20
N ALA A 347 23.74 -7.28 -14.24
CA ALA A 347 24.81 -7.42 -15.20
C ALA A 347 26.08 -7.72 -14.40
N GLN A 348 26.76 -8.83 -14.73
CA GLN A 348 28.12 -9.05 -14.27
C GLN A 348 28.85 -7.77 -14.62
N VAL A 349 29.13 -6.95 -13.60
CA VAL A 349 30.23 -6.02 -13.70
C VAL A 349 31.40 -6.98 -13.70
N ASP A 350 31.88 -7.32 -14.89
CA ASP A 350 33.22 -7.84 -15.05
C ASP A 350 34.10 -6.79 -14.35
N GLU A 351 34.49 -7.11 -13.11
CA GLU A 351 35.74 -6.61 -12.55
C GLU A 351 36.83 -7.21 -13.44
N ASP A 352 36.99 -6.65 -14.64
CA ASP A 352 38.15 -6.89 -15.47
C ASP A 352 39.34 -6.34 -14.67
N GLU A 353 40.13 -7.29 -14.19
CA GLU A 353 41.51 -7.15 -13.77
C GLU A 353 42.29 -6.31 -14.79
N ASP A 354 42.79 -5.15 -14.37
CA ASP A 354 44.23 -4.78 -14.39
C ASP A 354 44.48 -3.34 -13.88
#